data_AF-A0A944Z5B2-F1
#
_entry.id   AF-A0A944Z5B2-F1
#
_cell.length_a   1.000
_cell.length_b   1.000
_cell.length_c   1.000
_cell.angle_alpha   90.00
_cell.angle_beta   90.00
_cell.angle_gamma   90.00
#
_symmetry.space_group_name_H-M   'P 1'
#
loop_
_entity.id
_entity.type
_entity.pdbx_description
1 polymer ?
#
loop_
_entity_poly.entity_id
_entity_poly.type
_entity_poly.pdbx_seq_one_letter_code
_entity_poly.pdbx_strand_id
1 'polypeptide(L)'
;RMTTDASESVTSDSVTTAWKQGSNFLVVPSSVISVVNVFPLSDRASLNMFDVRYQLRLNDLYDFSSTSIVHYQMTMQHLDFLDHILVGEKPMRFNQLSNRLYLDMDWGTDITAGEYLIFEVYRKVDPDTYTDLYDDLYLKRYVTALIKRQWGQNLSKFSGTAMLGGVTLNGPELFSAAIDEQSRLEDEIRLNYEEPPHMQQG
;
A
#
# COMPACT_ATOMS: atom_id res chain seq x y z
N ARG A 1 15.82 -17.68 -12.69
CA ARG A 1 15.52 -19.13 -12.51
C ARG A 1 14.96 -19.37 -11.11
N MET A 2 13.63 -19.28 -10.89
CA MET A 2 13.01 -19.85 -9.69
C MET A 2 12.83 -21.35 -9.93
N THR A 3 13.93 -22.10 -9.81
CA THR A 3 13.91 -23.56 -9.88
C THR A 3 13.64 -24.14 -8.52
N THR A 4 12.37 -24.46 -8.27
CA THR A 4 12.01 -25.57 -7.41
C THR A 4 10.77 -26.22 -8.01
N ASP A 5 10.92 -27.46 -8.47
CA ASP A 5 9.83 -28.32 -8.88
C ASP A 5 8.91 -28.57 -7.69
N ALA A 6 7.64 -28.19 -7.79
CA ALA A 6 6.59 -28.78 -6.96
C ALA A 6 6.06 -30.01 -7.72
N SER A 7 6.28 -31.20 -7.17
CA SER A 7 5.75 -32.45 -7.72
C SER A 7 4.41 -32.76 -7.06
N GLU A 8 3.35 -32.86 -7.85
CA GLU A 8 2.10 -33.52 -7.46
C GLU A 8 1.72 -34.53 -8.55
N SER A 9 1.39 -35.75 -8.14
CA SER A 9 0.99 -36.85 -9.02
C SER A 9 -0.40 -37.34 -8.69
N VAL A 10 -1.30 -37.36 -9.67
CA VAL A 10 -2.45 -38.29 -9.73
C VAL A 10 -2.74 -38.61 -11.19
N THR A 11 -2.96 -39.89 -11.52
CA THR A 11 -3.37 -40.33 -12.87
C THR A 11 -4.58 -41.28 -12.77
N SER A 12 -5.61 -41.02 -13.56
CA SER A 12 -6.45 -42.07 -14.18
C SER A 12 -7.17 -41.49 -15.41
N ASP A 13 -6.76 -41.94 -16.60
CA ASP A 13 -7.46 -41.80 -17.90
C ASP A 13 -7.93 -40.41 -18.35
N SER A 14 -6.97 -39.53 -18.62
CA SER A 14 -7.15 -38.35 -19.47
C SER A 14 -5.77 -37.79 -19.83
N VAL A 15 -5.59 -37.24 -21.04
CA VAL A 15 -4.35 -36.60 -21.50
C VAL A 15 -3.90 -35.60 -20.43
N THR A 16 -2.88 -36.00 -19.65
CA THR A 16 -2.41 -35.21 -18.52
C THR A 16 -1.29 -34.31 -19.02
N THR A 17 -1.63 -33.10 -19.47
CA THR A 17 -0.67 -32.00 -19.44
C THR A 17 -0.29 -31.76 -17.99
N ALA A 18 0.95 -32.04 -17.61
CA ALA A 18 1.45 -31.75 -16.26
C ALA A 18 1.39 -30.24 -16.02
N TRP A 19 0.39 -29.79 -15.27
CA TRP A 19 0.30 -28.41 -14.81
C TRP A 19 1.42 -28.17 -13.80
N LYS A 20 2.55 -27.63 -14.26
CA LYS A 20 3.59 -27.13 -13.35
C LYS A 20 3.17 -25.74 -12.86
N GLN A 21 2.73 -25.63 -11.60
CA GLN A 21 2.59 -24.32 -10.95
C GLN A 21 3.98 -23.83 -10.53
N GLY A 22 4.55 -22.92 -11.33
CA GLY A 22 5.64 -22.09 -10.84
C GLY A 22 5.09 -21.15 -9.78
N SER A 23 5.63 -21.20 -8.56
CA SER A 23 5.29 -20.26 -7.49
C SER A 23 5.86 -18.87 -7.82
N ASN A 24 5.19 -18.12 -8.69
CA ASN A 24 5.62 -16.78 -9.12
C ASN A 24 5.23 -15.70 -8.09
N PHE A 25 5.55 -15.91 -6.82
CA PHE A 25 5.28 -14.94 -5.77
C PHE A 25 6.50 -14.70 -4.89
N LEU A 26 6.64 -13.45 -4.45
CA LEU A 26 7.53 -13.04 -3.38
C LEU A 26 6.74 -13.07 -2.07
N VAL A 27 7.31 -13.68 -1.04
CA VAL A 27 6.75 -13.66 0.32
C VAL A 27 7.13 -12.32 0.96
N VAL A 28 6.12 -11.54 1.31
CA VAL A 28 6.28 -10.24 1.96
C VAL A 28 6.07 -10.40 3.47
N PRO A 29 6.80 -9.67 4.33
CA PRO A 29 6.53 -9.68 5.76
C PRO A 29 5.11 -9.19 6.08
N SER A 30 4.48 -9.77 7.11
CA SER A 30 3.13 -9.38 7.59
C SER A 30 3.02 -7.95 8.11
N SER A 31 4.16 -7.28 8.32
CA SER A 31 4.20 -5.86 8.64
C SER A 31 3.85 -4.97 7.45
N VAL A 32 3.94 -5.46 6.21
CA VAL A 32 3.59 -4.68 5.02
C VAL A 32 2.07 -4.70 4.84
N ILE A 33 1.48 -3.50 4.77
CA ILE A 33 0.04 -3.28 4.61
C ILE A 33 -0.33 -3.29 3.14
N SER A 34 0.44 -2.60 2.31
CA SER A 34 0.22 -2.47 0.87
C SER A 34 1.54 -2.22 0.15
N VAL A 35 1.63 -2.68 -1.10
CA VAL A 35 2.73 -2.40 -2.02
C VAL A 35 2.18 -1.47 -3.10
N VAL A 36 2.78 -0.29 -3.23
CA VAL A 36 2.31 0.79 -4.12
C VAL A 36 2.98 0.68 -5.48
N ASN A 37 4.31 0.62 -5.50
CA ASN A 37 5.09 0.59 -6.74
C ASN A 37 6.35 -0.27 -6.63
N VAL A 38 6.84 -0.75 -7.78
CA VAL A 38 8.11 -1.42 -7.95
C VAL A 38 8.97 -0.47 -8.76
N PHE A 39 10.14 -0.12 -8.26
CA PHE A 39 11.03 0.75 -9.02
C PHE A 39 11.52 0.04 -10.28
N PRO A 40 11.55 0.73 -11.44
CA PRO A 40 11.96 0.12 -12.70
C PRO A 40 13.42 -0.35 -12.61
N LEU A 41 13.67 -1.59 -13.04
CA LEU A 41 14.98 -2.24 -13.03
C LEU A 41 15.90 -1.79 -14.18
N SER A 42 15.65 -0.60 -14.74
CA SER A 42 16.34 -0.17 -15.94
C SER A 42 17.80 0.13 -15.63
N ASP A 43 18.69 -0.64 -16.26
CA ASP A 43 20.13 -0.39 -16.22
C ASP A 43 20.45 0.89 -17.01
N ARG A 44 20.44 2.03 -16.32
CA ARG A 44 20.76 3.34 -16.91
C ARG A 44 22.25 3.50 -17.24
N ALA A 45 23.07 2.46 -17.05
CA ALA A 45 24.50 2.52 -17.29
C ALA A 45 24.87 2.61 -18.79
N SER A 46 23.98 2.21 -19.71
CA SER A 46 24.21 2.36 -21.15
C SER A 46 23.58 3.64 -21.72
N LEU A 47 23.97 4.82 -21.20
CA LEU A 47 23.73 6.09 -21.88
C LEU A 47 24.55 6.11 -23.17
N ASN A 48 23.99 5.52 -24.21
CA ASN A 48 24.62 5.45 -25.52
C ASN A 48 24.67 6.86 -26.11
N MET A 49 25.78 7.22 -26.77
CA MET A 49 25.95 8.53 -27.42
C MET A 49 24.87 8.83 -28.49
N PHE A 50 24.10 7.81 -28.88
CA PHE A 50 22.97 7.87 -29.81
C PHE A 50 21.59 8.00 -29.13
N ASP A 51 21.53 8.08 -27.80
CA ASP A 51 20.26 8.35 -27.11
C ASP A 51 19.75 9.75 -27.47
N VAL A 52 18.51 9.80 -27.95
CA VAL A 52 17.82 11.03 -28.39
C VAL A 52 17.74 12.04 -27.25
N ARG A 53 17.56 11.58 -26.00
CA ARG A 53 17.56 12.46 -24.81
C ARG A 53 18.94 13.11 -24.59
N TYR A 54 20.01 12.37 -24.85
CA TYR A 54 21.39 12.86 -24.72
C TYR A 54 21.75 13.86 -25.85
N GLN A 55 21.38 13.54 -27.09
CA GLN A 55 21.59 14.41 -28.24
C GLN A 55 20.78 15.71 -28.15
N LEU A 56 19.52 15.65 -27.70
CA LEU A 56 18.70 16.86 -27.45
C LEU A 56 19.30 17.74 -26.37
N ARG A 57 19.75 17.17 -25.24
CA ARG A 57 20.41 17.95 -24.18
C ARG A 57 21.69 18.63 -24.66
N LEU A 58 22.49 17.97 -25.49
CA LEU A 58 23.73 18.55 -26.04
C LEU A 58 23.46 19.60 -27.12
N ASN A 59 22.40 19.44 -27.92
CA ASN A 59 22.06 20.36 -28.99
C ASN A 59 21.34 21.62 -28.48
N ASP A 60 20.46 21.48 -27.48
CA ASP A 60 19.60 22.56 -26.99
C ASP A 60 20.25 23.43 -25.88
N LEU A 61 21.35 22.94 -25.25
CA LEU A 61 22.16 23.75 -24.32
C LEU A 61 22.98 24.86 -25.02
N TYR A 62 23.07 24.84 -26.36
CA TYR A 62 23.88 25.80 -27.10
C TYR A 62 23.09 27.06 -27.51
N ASP A 63 21.76 27.08 -27.35
CA ASP A 63 20.96 28.27 -27.66
C ASP A 63 19.71 28.43 -26.77
N PHE A 64 19.93 28.73 -25.49
CA PHE A 64 18.85 29.16 -24.58
C PHE A 64 18.24 30.53 -24.96
N SER A 65 18.68 31.17 -26.04
CA SER A 65 18.16 32.46 -26.47
C SER A 65 17.11 32.38 -27.57
N SER A 66 17.06 31.29 -28.35
CA SER A 66 16.21 31.21 -29.56
C SER A 66 15.21 30.05 -29.60
N THR A 67 15.38 28.99 -28.82
CA THR A 67 14.38 27.91 -28.72
C THR A 67 13.48 28.12 -27.51
N SER A 68 12.16 28.24 -27.73
CA SER A 68 11.20 28.45 -26.64
C SER A 68 11.17 27.24 -25.69
N ILE A 69 11.36 27.49 -24.39
CA ILE A 69 11.30 26.50 -23.30
C ILE A 69 10.03 25.62 -23.33
N VAL A 70 8.93 26.19 -23.85
CA VAL A 70 7.63 25.51 -24.00
C VAL A 70 7.72 24.33 -24.98
N HIS A 71 8.42 24.49 -26.09
CA HIS A 71 8.61 23.41 -27.07
C HIS A 71 9.49 22.29 -26.50
N TYR A 72 10.53 22.64 -25.74
CA TYR A 72 11.35 21.65 -25.04
C TYR A 72 10.54 20.84 -24.03
N GLN A 73 9.71 21.51 -23.20
CA GLN A 73 8.87 20.81 -22.24
C GLN A 73 7.87 19.86 -22.92
N MET A 74 7.24 20.31 -24.01
CA MET A 74 6.27 19.49 -24.76
C MET A 74 6.92 18.28 -25.42
N THR A 75 8.12 18.42 -25.98
CA THR A 75 8.88 17.30 -26.56
C THR A 75 9.36 16.33 -25.49
N MET A 76 9.81 16.81 -24.33
CA MET A 76 10.18 15.94 -23.20
C MET A 76 9.00 15.15 -22.66
N GLN A 77 7.83 15.78 -22.48
CA GLN A 77 6.60 15.08 -22.09
C GLN A 77 6.18 14.03 -23.13
N HIS A 78 6.32 14.35 -24.42
CA HIS A 78 6.01 13.39 -25.49
C HIS A 78 6.96 12.20 -25.49
N LEU A 79 8.26 12.43 -25.31
CA LEU A 79 9.25 11.34 -25.21
C LEU A 79 9.03 10.48 -23.97
N ASP A 80 8.68 11.08 -22.83
CA ASP A 80 8.32 10.34 -21.61
C ASP A 80 7.08 9.47 -21.80
N PHE A 81 6.05 10.02 -22.46
CA PHE A 81 4.86 9.26 -22.81
C PHE A 81 5.15 8.08 -23.76
N LEU A 82 6.01 8.30 -24.76
CA LEU A 82 6.46 7.21 -25.65
C LEU A 82 7.22 6.13 -24.88
N ASP A 83 8.09 6.50 -23.95
CA ASP A 83 8.83 5.57 -23.08
C ASP A 83 7.85 4.75 -22.21
N HIS A 84 6.86 5.41 -21.62
CA HIS A 84 5.81 4.75 -20.82
C HIS A 84 4.95 3.78 -21.66
N ILE A 85 4.66 4.09 -22.93
CA ILE A 85 3.94 3.17 -23.81
C ILE A 85 4.80 1.99 -24.27
N LEU A 86 6.08 2.25 -24.58
CA LEU A 86 6.97 1.26 -25.21
C LEU A 86 7.61 0.30 -24.21
N VAL A 87 8.04 0.80 -23.06
CA VAL A 87 8.69 -0.01 -22.01
C VAL A 87 7.66 -0.45 -20.96
N GLY A 88 6.73 0.44 -20.61
CA GLY A 88 5.69 0.18 -19.60
C GLY A 88 6.25 0.01 -18.19
N GLU A 89 5.39 0.21 -17.20
CA GLU A 89 5.66 -0.22 -15.83
C GLU A 89 5.32 -1.71 -15.68
N LYS A 90 6.09 -2.42 -14.84
CA LYS A 90 5.85 -3.85 -14.62
C LYS A 90 4.64 -4.01 -13.68
N PRO A 91 3.56 -4.68 -14.12
CA PRO A 91 2.39 -4.82 -13.28
C PRO A 91 2.69 -5.73 -12.09
N MET A 92 2.09 -5.41 -10.95
CA MET A 92 2.18 -6.21 -9.73
C MET A 92 0.79 -6.49 -9.17
N ARG A 93 0.68 -7.59 -8.45
CA ARG A 93 -0.54 -7.95 -7.72
C ARG A 93 -0.14 -8.33 -6.30
N PHE A 94 -0.59 -7.54 -5.34
CA PHE A 94 -0.34 -7.81 -3.92
C PHE A 94 -1.60 -8.31 -3.24
N ASN A 95 -1.47 -9.40 -2.49
CA ASN A 95 -2.53 -9.89 -1.63
C ASN A 95 -2.08 -9.84 -0.17
N GLN A 96 -2.68 -8.93 0.59
CA GLN A 96 -2.35 -8.68 1.99
C GLN A 96 -2.65 -9.89 2.89
N LEU A 97 -3.77 -10.60 2.69
CA LEU A 97 -4.15 -11.71 3.57
C LEU A 97 -3.20 -12.91 3.42
N SER A 98 -2.74 -13.17 2.20
CA SER A 98 -1.81 -14.26 1.90
C SER A 98 -0.35 -13.83 1.98
N ASN A 99 -0.05 -12.54 2.17
CA ASN A 99 1.28 -11.94 2.18
C ASN A 99 2.13 -12.28 0.93
N ARG A 100 1.47 -12.37 -0.22
CA ARG A 100 2.10 -12.74 -1.50
C ARG A 100 2.05 -11.56 -2.47
N LEU A 101 3.22 -11.21 -2.99
CA LEU A 101 3.39 -10.25 -4.07
C LEU A 101 3.71 -11.01 -5.35
N TYR A 102 2.86 -10.87 -6.35
CA TYR A 102 3.10 -11.37 -7.70
C TYR A 102 3.64 -10.23 -8.54
N LEU A 103 4.75 -10.49 -9.23
CA LEU A 103 5.35 -9.56 -10.16
C LEU A 103 5.32 -10.20 -11.54
N ASP A 104 4.62 -9.55 -12.45
CA ASP A 104 4.39 -10.07 -13.79
C ASP A 104 5.54 -9.57 -14.70
N MET A 105 6.73 -10.15 -14.51
CA MET A 105 7.94 -9.91 -15.30
C MET A 105 8.61 -11.21 -15.75
N ASP A 106 9.50 -11.13 -16.75
CA ASP A 106 10.30 -12.28 -17.16
C ASP A 106 11.54 -12.41 -16.28
N TRP A 107 11.47 -13.29 -15.28
CA TRP A 107 12.55 -13.61 -14.34
C TRP A 107 13.79 -14.27 -14.98
N GLY A 108 13.76 -14.55 -16.28
CA GLY A 108 14.89 -15.07 -17.04
C GLY A 108 15.71 -13.98 -17.73
N THR A 109 15.06 -12.90 -18.17
CA THR A 109 15.68 -11.84 -18.98
C THR A 109 15.80 -10.51 -18.25
N ASP A 110 14.84 -10.20 -17.40
CA ASP A 110 14.68 -8.85 -16.85
C ASP A 110 15.46 -8.64 -15.55
N ILE A 111 15.95 -9.72 -14.92
CA ILE A 111 16.70 -9.65 -13.67
C ILE A 111 17.83 -10.70 -13.65
N THR A 112 19.02 -10.28 -13.25
CA THR A 112 20.14 -11.19 -13.02
C THR A 112 20.25 -11.61 -11.55
N ALA A 113 20.87 -12.77 -11.30
CA ALA A 113 21.06 -13.24 -9.93
C ALA A 113 22.02 -12.30 -9.17
N GLY A 114 21.52 -11.69 -8.09
CA GLY A 114 22.28 -10.72 -7.28
C GLY A 114 21.80 -9.28 -7.40
N GLU A 115 20.86 -8.98 -8.31
CA GLU A 115 20.19 -7.69 -8.38
C GLU A 115 19.11 -7.54 -7.30
N TYR A 116 18.89 -6.30 -6.85
CA TYR A 116 17.94 -5.96 -5.80
C TYR A 116 16.67 -5.34 -6.39
N LEU A 117 15.52 -5.88 -5.98
CA LEU A 117 14.21 -5.28 -6.24
C LEU A 117 13.89 -4.29 -5.12
N ILE A 118 13.47 -3.08 -5.48
CA ILE A 118 13.04 -2.05 -4.53
C ILE A 118 11.55 -1.83 -4.69
N PHE A 119 10.84 -1.87 -3.57
CA PHE A 119 9.39 -1.70 -3.50
C PHE A 119 9.04 -0.50 -2.64
N GLU A 120 8.12 0.32 -3.11
CA GLU A 120 7.45 1.33 -2.31
C GLU A 120 6.29 0.67 -1.57
N VAL A 121 6.33 0.69 -0.24
CA VAL A 121 5.38 -0.05 0.60
C VAL A 121 4.90 0.80 1.77
N TYR A 122 3.63 0.62 2.12
CA TYR A 122 3.12 1.02 3.42
C TYR A 122 3.36 -0.10 4.42
N ARG A 123 4.00 0.24 5.54
CA ARG A 123 4.36 -0.71 6.58
C ARG A 123 3.77 -0.29 7.92
N LYS A 124 3.28 -1.26 8.68
CA LYS A 124 2.98 -1.12 10.10
C LYS A 124 4.26 -0.76 10.86
N VAL A 125 4.21 0.37 11.54
CA VAL A 125 5.25 0.79 12.47
C VAL A 125 5.12 -0.03 13.75
N ASP A 126 6.26 -0.41 14.33
CA ASP A 126 6.29 -1.10 15.62
C ASP A 126 6.02 -0.10 16.76
N PRO A 127 4.92 -0.25 17.52
CA PRO A 127 4.54 0.70 18.57
C PRO A 127 5.47 0.68 19.79
N ASP A 128 6.22 -0.42 20.01
CA ASP A 128 7.17 -0.50 21.13
C ASP A 128 8.44 0.32 20.87
N THR A 129 8.79 0.48 19.58
CA THR A 129 9.95 1.27 19.14
C THR A 129 9.58 2.74 18.90
N TYR A 130 8.37 3.01 18.39
CA TYR A 130 7.90 4.36 18.05
C TYR A 130 6.68 4.75 18.91
N THR A 131 6.94 5.08 20.17
CA THR A 131 5.90 5.38 21.16
C THR A 131 5.10 6.65 20.86
N ASP A 132 5.64 7.56 20.04
CA ASP A 132 4.95 8.79 19.62
C ASP A 132 3.64 8.51 18.88
N LEU A 133 3.46 7.28 18.37
CA LEU A 133 2.19 6.80 17.83
C LEU A 133 1.04 6.95 18.84
N TYR A 134 1.30 6.73 20.13
CA TYR A 134 0.30 6.88 21.19
C TYR A 134 -0.09 8.33 21.44
N ASP A 135 0.71 9.29 20.97
CA ASP A 135 0.45 10.70 21.16
C ASP A 135 -0.51 11.32 20.13
N ASP A 136 -0.95 10.54 19.13
CA ASP A 136 -1.95 10.94 18.15
C ASP A 136 -3.27 11.37 18.84
N LEU A 137 -3.74 12.57 18.50
CA LEU A 137 -4.97 13.16 19.00
C LEU A 137 -6.20 12.29 18.69
N TYR A 138 -6.25 11.71 17.49
CA TYR A 138 -7.37 10.86 17.09
C TYR A 138 -7.40 9.58 17.92
N LEU A 139 -6.25 8.91 18.05
CA LEU A 139 -6.12 7.68 18.86
C LEU A 139 -6.55 7.94 20.32
N LYS A 140 -6.11 9.05 20.90
CA LYS A 140 -6.51 9.46 22.26
C LYS A 140 -8.01 9.69 22.38
N ARG A 141 -8.62 10.41 21.44
CA ARG A 141 -10.07 10.67 21.42
C ARG A 141 -10.87 9.37 21.28
N TYR A 142 -10.45 8.48 20.38
CA TYR A 142 -11.10 7.20 20.15
C TYR A 142 -11.01 6.27 21.37
N VAL A 143 -9.82 6.14 21.97
CA VAL A 143 -9.63 5.35 23.20
C VAL A 143 -10.46 5.92 24.35
N THR A 144 -10.55 7.25 24.48
CA THR A 144 -11.38 7.90 25.52
C THR A 144 -12.86 7.57 25.32
N ALA A 145 -13.37 7.61 24.09
CA ALA A 145 -14.75 7.22 23.77
C ALA A 145 -15.02 5.74 24.08
N LEU A 146 -14.08 4.84 23.76
CA LEU A 146 -14.19 3.41 24.10
C LEU A 146 -14.21 3.16 25.61
N ILE A 147 -13.37 3.85 26.37
CA ILE A 147 -13.38 3.79 27.84
C ILE A 147 -14.73 4.28 28.36
N LYS A 148 -15.21 5.43 27.88
CA LYS A 148 -16.52 5.99 28.26
C LYS A 148 -17.66 5.02 27.96
N ARG A 149 -17.64 4.33 26.82
CA ARG A 149 -18.61 3.30 26.44
C ARG A 149 -18.59 2.13 27.43
N GLN A 150 -17.39 1.66 27.78
CA GLN A 150 -17.23 0.58 28.76
C GLN A 150 -17.75 0.98 30.15
N TRP A 151 -17.47 2.19 30.62
CA TRP A 151 -18.00 2.71 31.87
C TRP A 151 -19.52 2.89 31.81
N GLY A 152 -20.07 3.46 30.74
CA GLY A 152 -21.52 3.57 30.53
C GLY A 152 -22.22 2.22 30.56
N GLN A 153 -21.66 1.21 29.90
CA GLN A 153 -22.19 -0.16 29.89
C GLN A 153 -22.12 -0.83 31.27
N ASN A 154 -21.09 -0.54 32.07
CA ASN A 154 -20.99 -1.08 33.42
C ASN A 154 -21.93 -0.36 34.38
N LEU A 155 -22.04 0.97 34.28
CA LEU A 155 -22.90 1.79 35.13
C LEU A 155 -24.38 1.59 34.81
N SER A 156 -24.75 1.32 33.55
CA SER A 156 -26.14 1.05 33.17
C SER A 156 -26.71 -0.20 33.84
N LYS A 157 -25.88 -1.19 34.19
CA LYS A 157 -26.27 -2.36 34.98
C LYS A 157 -26.72 -2.02 36.40
N PHE A 158 -26.31 -0.87 36.93
CA PHE A 158 -26.66 -0.38 38.27
C PHE A 158 -27.71 0.75 38.23
N SER A 159 -28.32 1.01 37.07
CA SER A 159 -29.38 2.02 36.92
C SER A 159 -30.54 1.74 37.89
N GLY A 160 -31.00 2.78 38.60
CA GLY A 160 -32.05 2.67 39.63
C GLY A 160 -31.56 2.23 41.02
N THR A 161 -30.29 1.87 41.17
CA THR A 161 -29.70 1.66 42.50
C THR A 161 -29.31 3.01 43.11
N ALA A 162 -29.93 3.39 44.22
CA ALA A 162 -29.53 4.59 44.95
C ALA A 162 -28.20 4.33 45.68
N MET A 163 -27.19 5.16 45.40
CA MET A 163 -25.93 5.11 46.14
C MET A 163 -26.12 5.66 47.55
N LEU A 164 -25.19 5.33 48.47
CA LEU A 164 -25.12 5.97 49.78
C LEU A 164 -25.02 7.49 49.56
N GLY A 165 -26.00 8.25 50.06
CA GLY A 165 -26.12 9.69 49.80
C GLY A 165 -27.26 10.10 48.86
N GLY A 166 -28.08 9.16 48.36
CA GLY A 166 -29.30 9.46 47.61
C GLY A 166 -29.09 9.84 46.14
N VAL A 167 -27.87 9.72 45.64
CA VAL A 167 -27.52 9.96 44.22
C VAL A 167 -27.73 8.68 43.42
N THR A 168 -28.32 8.80 42.22
CA THR A 168 -28.47 7.70 41.26
C THR A 168 -27.46 7.86 40.12
N LEU A 169 -26.95 6.73 39.63
CA LEU A 169 -26.01 6.72 38.50
C LEU A 169 -26.75 6.82 37.17
N ASN A 170 -26.35 7.77 36.33
CA ASN A 170 -26.90 7.95 34.99
C ASN A 170 -26.10 7.17 33.94
N GLY A 171 -26.00 5.85 34.13
CA GLY A 171 -25.27 4.95 33.24
C GLY A 171 -25.81 4.90 31.79
N PRO A 172 -27.13 4.83 31.56
CA PRO A 172 -27.69 4.79 30.21
C PRO A 172 -27.37 6.04 29.36
N GLU A 173 -27.43 7.24 29.94
CA GLU A 173 -27.10 8.48 29.22
C GLU A 173 -25.60 8.57 28.90
N LEU A 174 -24.74 8.11 29.83
CA LEU A 174 -23.30 8.03 29.56
C LEU A 174 -22.99 7.07 28.40
N PHE A 175 -23.70 5.95 28.33
CA PHE A 175 -23.56 4.96 27.26
C PHE A 175 -24.00 5.53 25.91
N SER A 176 -25.17 6.18 25.83
CA SER A 176 -25.64 6.79 24.57
C SER A 176 -24.67 7.87 24.08
N ALA A 177 -24.21 8.75 24.98
CA ALA A 177 -23.24 9.77 24.64
C ALA A 177 -21.90 9.20 24.14
N ALA A 178 -21.50 8.02 24.63
CA ALA A 178 -20.29 7.35 24.17
C ALA A 178 -20.45 6.74 22.77
N ILE A 179 -21.62 6.17 22.46
CA ILE A 179 -21.93 5.63 21.14
C ILE A 179 -21.97 6.73 20.08
N ASP A 180 -22.60 7.86 20.40
CA ASP A 180 -22.67 9.01 19.48
C ASP A 180 -21.27 9.59 19.21
N GLU A 181 -20.43 9.67 20.23
CA GLU A 181 -19.04 10.12 20.11
C GLU A 181 -18.19 9.14 19.30
N GLN A 182 -18.36 7.83 19.51
CA GLN A 182 -17.70 6.79 18.72
C GLN A 182 -18.12 6.89 17.24
N SER A 183 -19.42 6.97 16.94
CA SER A 183 -19.92 7.07 15.57
C SER A 183 -19.37 8.32 14.88
N ARG A 184 -19.34 9.46 15.57
CA ARG A 184 -18.79 10.70 15.02
C ARG A 184 -17.31 10.57 14.68
N LEU A 185 -16.52 9.93 15.54
CA LEU A 185 -15.10 9.68 15.29
C LEU A 185 -14.90 8.70 14.12
N GLU A 186 -15.75 7.69 14.00
CA GLU A 186 -15.74 6.74 12.88
C GLU A 186 -16.14 7.42 11.56
N ASP A 187 -17.07 8.37 11.58
CA ASP A 187 -17.39 9.16 10.38
C ASP A 187 -16.24 10.14 10.04
N GLU A 188 -15.64 10.77 11.06
CA GLU A 188 -14.51 11.70 10.90
C GLU A 188 -13.29 11.00 10.28
N ILE A 189 -13.00 9.75 10.67
CA ILE A 189 -11.85 9.01 10.10
C ILE A 189 -12.10 8.60 8.66
N ARG A 190 -13.32 8.15 8.34
CA ARG A 190 -13.70 7.76 6.98
C ARG A 190 -13.59 8.94 6.01
N LEU A 191 -14.07 10.10 6.42
CA LEU A 191 -14.09 11.29 5.56
C LEU A 191 -12.71 11.93 5.36
N ASN A 192 -11.85 11.92 6.38
CA ASN A 192 -10.60 12.68 6.36
C ASN A 192 -9.34 11.84 6.09
N TYR A 193 -9.36 10.54 6.36
CA TYR A 193 -8.16 9.69 6.35
C TYR A 193 -8.31 8.42 5.51
N GLU A 194 -9.41 8.22 4.79
CA GLU A 194 -9.48 7.14 3.79
C GLU A 194 -8.63 7.49 2.57
N GLU A 195 -7.70 6.59 2.22
CA GLU A 195 -7.13 6.57 0.88
C GLU A 195 -8.27 6.29 -0.12
N PRO A 196 -8.25 6.92 -1.31
CA PRO A 196 -9.29 6.71 -2.30
C PRO A 196 -9.46 5.20 -2.59
N PRO A 197 -10.70 4.70 -2.68
CA PRO A 197 -10.96 3.27 -2.77
C PRO A 197 -10.27 2.67 -4.00
N HIS A 198 -9.14 2.02 -3.75
CA HIS A 198 -8.44 1.16 -4.68
C HIS A 198 -9.40 0.01 -5.01
N MET A 199 -9.77 -0.16 -6.30
CA MET A 199 -10.57 -1.31 -6.73
C MET A 199 -9.77 -2.60 -6.48
N GLN A 200 -9.99 -3.22 -5.33
CA GLN A 200 -9.57 -4.58 -5.09
C GLN A 200 -10.57 -5.49 -5.82
N GLN A 201 -10.30 -5.80 -7.08
CA GLN A 201 -10.96 -6.93 -7.73
C GLN A 201 -10.51 -8.21 -7.00
N GLY A 202 -11.48 -8.87 -6.37
CA GLY A 202 -11.31 -10.23 -5.86
C GLY A 202 -11.16 -11.25 -6.97
#